data_AF-A0A0B1SH44-F1
#
_entry.id   AF-A0A0B1SH44-F1
#
_cell.length_a   1.000
_cell.length_b   1.000
_cell.length_c   1.000
_cell.angle_alpha   90.00
_cell.angle_beta   90.00
_cell.angle_gamma   90.00
#
_symmetry.space_group_name_H-M   'P 1'
#
loop_
_entity.id
_entity.type
_entity.pdbx_description
1 polymer ?
#
loop_
_entity_poly.entity_id
_entity_poly.type
_entity_poly.pdbx_seq_one_letter_code
_entity_poly.pdbx_strand_id
1 'polypeptide(L)'
;MTPPYRVASREEDIMTEIITNGPVQATFLVHEDFFMYSGGVYRHTELAAEKGDRYTGQGYHSVRILGWGVDHSTGRDIPYWLAANSWGRQWGEDGLFRILRGDNHCEIESFVIGKSKKVSRNERFLMVLIRNIFLQKHISYIFWISHCQILLYI
;
A
#
# COMPACT_ATOMS: atom_id res chain seq x y z
N MET A 1 -12.28 17.62 14.71
CA MET A 1 -11.76 16.67 13.70
C MET A 1 -10.25 16.68 13.85
N THR A 2 -9.58 15.54 13.94
CA THR A 2 -8.11 15.51 14.00
C THR A 2 -7.54 15.86 12.61
N PRO A 3 -6.55 16.76 12.54
CA PRO A 3 -5.90 17.08 11.27
C PRO A 3 -5.12 15.86 10.74
N PRO A 4 -4.89 15.78 9.42
CA PRO A 4 -4.00 14.78 8.84
C PRO A 4 -2.55 15.01 9.32
N TYR A 5 -1.75 13.94 9.33
CA TYR A 5 -0.34 13.99 9.72
C TYR A 5 0.51 13.09 8.83
N ARG A 6 1.81 13.38 8.79
CA ARG A 6 2.80 12.54 8.12
C ARG A 6 3.06 11.29 8.94
N VAL A 7 2.91 10.14 8.30
CA VAL A 7 3.35 8.85 8.84
C VAL A 7 4.85 8.72 8.60
N ALA A 8 5.57 8.13 9.54
CA ALA A 8 6.98 7.83 9.34
C ALA A 8 7.16 6.87 8.15
N SER A 9 8.27 7.03 7.43
CA SER A 9 8.53 6.30 6.17
C SER A 9 8.97 4.84 6.36
N ARG A 10 8.92 4.32 7.59
CA ARG A 10 9.18 2.89 7.83
C ARG A 10 7.96 2.09 7.43
N GLU A 11 8.19 0.96 6.77
CA GLU A 11 7.15 0.01 6.37
C GLU A 11 6.19 -0.32 7.53
N GLU A 12 6.73 -0.66 8.69
CA GLU A 12 5.97 -1.05 9.89
C GLU A 12 5.06 0.08 10.41
N ASP A 13 5.48 1.34 10.29
CA ASP A 13 4.70 2.49 10.73
C ASP A 13 3.51 2.72 9.79
N ILE A 14 3.72 2.56 8.49
CA ILE A 14 2.66 2.62 7.47
C ILE A 14 1.66 1.47 7.67
N MET A 15 2.15 0.24 7.89
CA MET A 15 1.31 -0.92 8.20
C MET A 15 0.48 -0.69 9.47
N THR A 16 1.12 -0.14 10.51
CA THR A 16 0.47 0.16 11.80
C THR A 16 -0.62 1.22 11.63
N GLU A 17 -0.37 2.29 10.87
CA GLU A 17 -1.36 3.30 10.57
C GLU A 17 -2.55 2.70 9.82
N ILE A 18 -2.31 1.84 8.82
CA ILE A 18 -3.38 1.21 8.05
C ILE A 18 -4.27 0.31 8.91
N ILE A 19 -3.69 -0.52 9.79
CA ILE A 19 -4.49 -1.36 10.72
C ILE A 19 -5.27 -0.49 11.70
N THR A 20 -4.63 0.55 12.25
CA THR A 20 -5.21 1.33 13.35
C THR A 20 -6.28 2.32 12.86
N ASN A 21 -5.99 2.99 11.74
CA ASN A 21 -6.71 4.15 11.26
C ASN A 21 -7.30 3.96 9.85
N GLY A 22 -6.97 2.87 9.16
CA GLY A 22 -7.45 2.57 7.80
C GLY A 22 -6.56 3.15 6.71
N PRO A 23 -7.02 3.14 5.44
CA PRO A 23 -6.21 3.52 4.29
C PRO A 23 -5.52 4.87 4.42
N VAL A 24 -4.29 4.95 3.91
CA VAL A 24 -3.44 6.15 3.91
C VAL A 24 -3.30 6.71 2.50
N GLN A 25 -3.05 8.01 2.39
CA GLN A 25 -2.66 8.63 1.13
C GLN A 25 -1.14 8.56 1.00
N ALA A 26 -0.62 8.19 -0.17
CA ALA A 26 0.80 8.18 -0.47
C ALA A 26 1.06 8.89 -1.80
N THR A 27 2.24 9.49 -1.94
CA THR A 27 2.75 9.89 -3.26
C THR A 27 3.91 9.02 -3.65
N PHE A 28 4.03 8.71 -4.93
CA PHE A 28 5.14 7.94 -5.47
C PHE A 28 5.53 8.49 -6.85
N LEU A 29 6.75 8.16 -7.26
CA LEU A 29 7.30 8.52 -8.56
C LEU A 29 6.77 7.56 -9.64
N VAL A 30 5.98 8.10 -10.55
CA VAL A 30 5.47 7.39 -11.72
C VAL A 30 6.51 7.46 -12.83
N HIS A 31 6.81 6.32 -13.43
CA HIS A 31 7.63 6.17 -14.63
C HIS A 31 6.73 5.80 -15.82
N GLU A 32 7.28 5.88 -17.03
CA GLU A 32 6.57 5.63 -18.28
C GLU A 32 5.98 4.21 -18.39
N ASP A 33 6.65 3.22 -17.82
CA ASP A 33 6.22 1.82 -17.82
C ASP A 33 4.98 1.58 -16.92
N PHE A 34 4.78 2.41 -15.89
CA PHE A 34 3.61 2.30 -15.01
C PHE A 34 2.28 2.54 -15.74
N PHE A 35 2.25 3.39 -16.77
CA PHE A 35 1.03 3.63 -17.54
C PHE A 35 0.50 2.36 -18.21
N MET A 36 1.39 1.41 -18.51
CA MET A 36 1.06 0.11 -19.14
C MET A 36 0.79 -1.01 -18.13
N TYR A 37 0.77 -0.70 -16.82
CA TYR A 37 0.47 -1.70 -15.80
C TYR A 37 -0.91 -2.34 -16.01
N SER A 38 -0.93 -3.67 -16.00
CA SER A 38 -2.15 -4.49 -16.12
C SER A 38 -2.29 -5.56 -15.05
N GLY A 39 -1.21 -5.87 -14.30
CA GLY A 39 -1.25 -6.81 -13.18
C GLY A 39 0.12 -7.20 -12.65
N GLY A 40 0.13 -7.95 -11.55
CA GLY A 40 1.34 -8.40 -10.85
C GLY A 40 1.86 -7.38 -9.83
N VAL A 41 3.06 -7.59 -9.29
CA VAL A 41 3.71 -6.59 -8.43
C VAL A 41 4.57 -5.69 -9.29
N TYR A 42 4.16 -4.43 -9.44
CA TYR A 42 4.88 -3.43 -10.20
C TYR A 42 6.27 -3.17 -9.60
N ARG A 43 7.27 -3.17 -10.49
CA ARG A 43 8.65 -2.79 -10.23
C ARG A 43 9.16 -2.08 -11.48
N HIS A 44 9.45 -0.80 -11.35
CA HIS A 44 10.11 -0.02 -12.39
C HIS A 44 11.44 -0.67 -12.78
N THR A 45 11.74 -0.68 -14.07
CA THR A 45 13.02 -1.14 -14.61
C THR A 45 13.63 -0.07 -15.50
N GLU A 46 14.95 0.11 -15.44
CA GLU A 46 15.68 1.13 -16.22
C GLU A 46 15.78 0.80 -17.74
N LEU A 47 14.96 -0.11 -18.25
CA LEU A 47 14.97 -0.51 -19.67
C LEU A 47 14.69 0.66 -20.63
N ALA A 48 14.04 1.72 -20.17
CA ALA A 48 13.85 2.95 -20.94
C ALA A 48 15.01 3.94 -20.79
N ALA A 49 15.81 3.87 -19.73
CA ALA A 49 16.97 4.74 -19.53
C ALA A 49 18.01 4.55 -20.63
N GLU A 50 18.17 3.33 -21.13
CA GLU A 50 19.02 3.01 -22.29
C GLU A 50 18.55 3.69 -23.59
N LYS A 51 17.31 4.16 -23.66
CA LYS A 51 16.71 4.78 -24.86
C LYS A 51 16.86 6.32 -24.89
N GLY A 52 17.34 6.92 -23.79
CA GLY A 52 17.63 8.34 -23.63
C GLY A 52 16.48 9.19 -23.07
N ASP A 53 16.82 10.37 -22.54
CA ASP A 53 15.97 11.25 -21.70
C ASP A 53 14.56 11.57 -22.23
N ARG A 54 14.38 11.57 -23.55
CA ARG A 54 13.07 11.80 -24.17
C ARG A 54 12.05 10.70 -23.89
N TYR A 55 12.49 9.55 -23.37
CA TYR A 55 11.66 8.38 -23.06
C TYR A 55 11.57 8.06 -21.57
N THR A 56 12.22 8.83 -20.70
CA THR A 56 12.26 8.61 -19.24
C THR A 56 11.45 9.68 -18.51
N GLY A 57 10.18 9.82 -18.89
CA GLY A 57 9.29 10.79 -18.26
C GLY A 57 8.92 10.33 -16.85
N GLN A 58 9.23 11.13 -15.84
CA GLN A 58 8.88 10.84 -14.45
C GLN A 58 8.13 11.99 -13.78
N GLY A 59 7.20 11.66 -12.89
CA GLY A 59 6.44 12.65 -12.13
C GLY A 59 5.76 12.04 -10.90
N TYR A 60 5.49 12.86 -9.90
CA TYR A 60 4.81 12.38 -8.70
C TYR A 60 3.31 12.20 -8.94
N HIS A 61 2.76 11.11 -8.43
CA HIS A 61 1.33 10.82 -8.44
C HIS A 61 0.84 10.45 -7.03
N SER A 62 -0.40 10.81 -6.72
CA SER A 62 -1.03 10.55 -5.42
C SER A 62 -2.00 9.39 -5.52
N VAL A 63 -1.86 8.42 -4.62
CA VAL A 63 -2.64 7.18 -4.57
C VAL A 63 -3.09 6.90 -3.14
N ARG A 64 -4.01 5.93 -2.99
CA ARG A 64 -4.48 5.50 -1.68
C ARG A 64 -4.03 4.08 -1.39
N ILE A 65 -3.15 3.89 -0.42
CA ILE A 65 -2.73 2.56 0.03
C ILE A 65 -3.83 1.98 0.91
N LEU A 66 -4.33 0.82 0.50
CA LEU A 66 -5.43 0.10 1.17
C LEU A 66 -4.93 -0.96 2.14
N GLY A 67 -3.75 -1.51 1.91
CA GLY A 67 -3.19 -2.63 2.65
C GLY A 67 -1.92 -3.16 2.00
N TRP A 68 -1.52 -4.36 2.39
CA TRP A 68 -0.32 -5.04 1.89
C TRP A 68 -0.54 -6.54 1.83
N GLY A 69 0.35 -7.22 1.11
CA GLY A 69 0.43 -8.67 1.10
C GLY A 69 1.78 -9.17 0.63
N VAL A 70 1.82 -10.47 0.34
CA VAL A 70 2.93 -11.14 -0.33
C VAL A 70 2.35 -11.87 -1.54
N ASP A 71 2.93 -11.63 -2.71
CA ASP A 71 2.61 -12.37 -3.92
C ASP A 71 3.49 -13.62 -3.98
N HIS A 72 2.86 -14.78 -4.19
CA HIS A 72 3.55 -16.08 -4.28
C HIS A 72 3.48 -16.67 -5.69
N SER A 73 2.90 -15.96 -6.67
CA SER A 73 2.59 -16.50 -8.00
C SER A 73 3.84 -16.88 -8.81
N THR A 74 4.97 -16.25 -8.51
CA THR A 74 6.25 -16.46 -9.21
C THR A 74 7.14 -17.52 -8.56
N GLY A 75 6.68 -18.17 -7.48
CA GLY A 75 7.50 -19.08 -6.68
C GLY A 75 8.53 -18.38 -5.79
N ARG A 76 8.55 -17.05 -5.76
CA ARG A 76 9.28 -16.22 -4.79
C ARG A 76 8.28 -15.32 -4.06
N ASP A 77 8.53 -15.10 -2.79
CA ASP A 77 7.71 -14.21 -1.96
C ASP A 77 8.04 -12.76 -2.31
N ILE A 78 7.08 -12.05 -2.92
CA ILE A 78 7.23 -10.65 -3.29
C ILE A 78 6.30 -9.80 -2.42
N PRO A 79 6.83 -9.07 -1.42
CA PRO A 79 6.04 -8.16 -0.61
C PRO A 79 5.51 -6.99 -1.45
N TYR A 80 4.24 -6.63 -1.28
CA TYR A 80 3.64 -5.51 -1.99
C TYR A 80 2.74 -4.64 -1.11
N TRP A 81 2.59 -3.38 -1.52
CA TRP A 81 1.50 -2.49 -1.15
C TRP A 81 0.35 -2.65 -2.14
N LEU A 82 -0.88 -2.76 -1.65
CA LEU A 82 -2.09 -2.70 -2.46
C LEU A 82 -2.60 -1.26 -2.46
N ALA A 83 -2.67 -0.64 -3.63
CA ALA A 83 -3.07 0.75 -3.76
C ALA A 83 -4.22 0.91 -4.76
N ALA A 84 -5.12 1.84 -4.46
CA ALA A 84 -6.15 2.30 -5.38
C ALA A 84 -5.63 3.50 -6.19
N ASN A 85 -5.74 3.37 -7.51
CA ASN A 85 -5.48 4.47 -8.43
C ASN A 85 -6.79 5.24 -8.73
N SER A 86 -6.70 6.33 -9.48
CA SER A 86 -7.80 7.23 -9.85
C SER A 86 -8.04 7.31 -11.36
N TRP A 87 -7.53 6.35 -12.14
CA TRP A 87 -7.64 6.31 -13.61
C TRP A 87 -8.79 5.43 -14.12
N GLY A 88 -9.76 5.14 -13.26
CA GLY A 88 -10.91 4.30 -13.57
C GLY A 88 -10.64 2.80 -13.45
N ARG A 89 -11.71 2.01 -13.49
CA ARG A 89 -11.69 0.56 -13.25
C ARG A 89 -11.08 -0.26 -14.39
N GLN A 90 -10.98 0.33 -15.59
CA GLN A 90 -10.44 -0.35 -16.76
C GLN A 90 -8.90 -0.43 -16.74
N TRP A 91 -8.25 0.33 -15.87
CA TRP A 91 -6.80 0.37 -15.73
C TRP A 91 -6.34 -0.59 -14.64
N GLY A 92 -5.21 -1.27 -14.86
CA GLY A 92 -4.61 -2.18 -13.88
C GLY A 92 -5.55 -3.32 -13.46
N GLU A 93 -5.57 -3.60 -12.17
CA GLU A 93 -6.35 -4.68 -11.55
C GLU A 93 -7.68 -4.11 -11.02
N ASP A 94 -8.63 -3.85 -11.91
CA ASP A 94 -9.93 -3.21 -11.58
C ASP A 94 -9.77 -1.80 -10.95
N GLY A 95 -8.82 -1.01 -11.46
CA GLY A 95 -8.45 0.30 -10.92
C GLY A 95 -7.47 0.26 -9.74
N LEU A 96 -7.03 -0.93 -9.34
CA LEU A 96 -6.02 -1.14 -8.31
C LEU A 96 -4.67 -1.50 -8.94
N PHE A 97 -3.63 -1.41 -8.13
CA PHE A 97 -2.32 -1.93 -8.47
C PHE A 97 -1.59 -2.42 -7.23
N ARG A 98 -0.60 -3.26 -7.46
CA ARG A 98 0.34 -3.73 -6.45
C ARG A 98 1.72 -3.23 -6.81
N ILE A 99 2.45 -2.72 -5.83
CA ILE A 99 3.80 -2.17 -6.01
C ILE A 99 4.70 -2.72 -4.92
N LEU A 100 5.98 -2.95 -5.26
CA LEU A 100 6.99 -3.50 -4.36
C LEU A 100 7.03 -2.73 -3.03
N ARG A 101 7.01 -3.47 -1.92
CA ARG A 101 7.05 -2.95 -0.55
C ARG A 101 8.37 -3.30 0.14
N GLY A 102 8.86 -2.42 1.00
CA GLY A 102 10.00 -2.66 1.89
C GLY A 102 11.35 -2.15 1.37
N ASP A 103 11.36 -1.57 0.17
CA ASP A 103 12.55 -0.98 -0.47
C ASP A 103 12.31 0.50 -0.85
N ASN A 104 11.23 1.11 -0.34
CA ASN A 104 10.78 2.44 -0.76
C ASN A 104 10.72 2.59 -2.30
N HIS A 105 10.27 1.54 -2.98
CA HIS A 105 10.30 1.47 -4.44
C HIS A 105 9.49 2.63 -5.06
N CYS A 106 10.09 3.34 -6.02
CA CYS A 106 9.51 4.56 -6.59
C CYS A 106 9.10 5.60 -5.52
N GLU A 107 9.81 5.66 -4.38
CA GLU A 107 9.56 6.58 -3.27
C GLU A 107 8.17 6.48 -2.62
N ILE A 108 7.45 5.38 -2.79
CA ILE A 108 6.07 5.25 -2.29
C ILE A 108 5.95 5.33 -0.75
N GLU A 109 7.01 5.03 -0.02
CA GLU A 109 7.05 5.07 1.45
C GLU A 109 7.55 6.43 1.97
N SER A 110 8.11 7.28 1.10
CA SER A 110 8.70 8.58 1.45
C SER A 110 7.67 9.59 1.98
N PHE A 111 6.49 9.67 1.37
CA PHE A 111 5.49 10.69 1.71
C PHE A 111 4.11 10.06 1.86
N VAL A 112 3.79 9.70 3.10
CA VAL A 112 2.53 9.06 3.49
C VAL A 112 1.79 9.94 4.50
N ILE A 113 0.50 10.16 4.25
CA ILE A 113 -0.40 10.95 5.09
C ILE A 113 -1.49 10.05 5.65
N GLY A 114 -1.57 10.01 6.97
CA GLY A 114 -2.58 9.30 7.74
C GLY A 114 -3.57 10.25 8.41
N LYS A 115 -4.58 9.67 9.06
CA LYS A 115 -5.57 10.43 9.82
C LYS A 115 -6.13 9.57 10.94
N SER A 116 -5.92 10.02 12.17
CA SER A 116 -6.42 9.31 13.35
C SER A 116 -7.94 9.20 13.30
N LYS A 117 -8.44 7.98 13.49
CA LYS A 117 -9.86 7.73 13.75
C LYS A 117 -10.20 8.07 15.20
N LYS A 118 -11.38 8.64 15.42
CA LYS A 118 -11.96 8.68 16.78
C LYS A 118 -12.46 7.28 17.12
N VAL A 119 -11.60 6.50 17.74
CA VAL A 119 -11.90 5.12 18.17
C VAL A 119 -12.24 5.11 19.66
N SER A 120 -13.27 4.35 20.05
CA SER A 120 -13.66 4.17 21.45
C SER A 120 -12.54 3.49 22.25
N ARG A 121 -12.53 3.64 23.58
CA ARG A 121 -11.46 3.09 24.44
C ARG A 121 -11.35 1.55 24.32
N ASN A 122 -12.47 0.86 24.12
CA ASN A 122 -12.50 -0.60 24.02
C ASN A 122 -11.95 -1.09 22.66
N GLU A 123 -12.29 -0.40 21.57
CA GLU A 123 -11.78 -0.72 20.23
C GLU A 123 -10.26 -0.46 20.12
N ARG A 124 -9.73 0.54 20.83
CA ARG A 124 -8.26 0.76 20.87
C ARG A 124 -7.51 -0.42 21.47
N PHE A 125 -8.06 -1.07 22.50
CA PHE A 125 -7.41 -2.21 23.14
C PHE A 125 -7.36 -3.42 22.20
N LEU A 126 -8.44 -3.64 21.45
CA LEU A 126 -8.49 -4.67 20.41
C LEU A 126 -7.47 -4.39 19.28
N MET A 127 -7.34 -3.14 18.84
CA MET A 127 -6.35 -2.75 17.83
C MET A 127 -4.90 -2.97 18.29
N VAL A 128 -4.60 -2.75 19.58
CA VAL A 128 -3.27 -3.03 20.15
C VAL A 128 -2.97 -4.52 20.19
N LEU A 129 -3.96 -5.36 20.51
CA LEU A 129 -3.82 -6.82 20.48
C LEU A 129 -3.62 -7.34 19.05
N ILE A 130 -4.39 -6.82 18.09
CA ILE A 130 -4.23 -7.13 16.66
C ILE A 130 -2.82 -6.71 16.20
N ARG A 131 -2.36 -5.50 16.51
CA ARG A 131 -1.00 -5.04 16.17
C ARG A 131 0.09 -6.04 16.57
N ASN A 132 0.05 -6.56 17.79
CA ASN A 132 1.06 -7.51 18.29
C ASN A 132 1.03 -8.86 17.55
N ILE A 133 -0.13 -9.31 17.10
CA ILE A 133 -0.27 -10.58 16.36
C ILE A 133 0.20 -10.42 14.91
N PHE A 134 -0.11 -9.29 14.27
CA PHE A 134 0.10 -9.12 12.83
C PHE A 134 1.52 -8.67 12.46
N LEU A 135 2.15 -7.78 13.25
CA LEU A 135 3.55 -7.39 13.03
C LEU A 135 4.52 -8.54 13.31
N GLN A 136 4.19 -9.47 14.22
CA GLN A 136 5.07 -10.59 14.54
C GLN A 136 4.97 -11.78 13.57
N LYS A 137 3.90 -11.88 12.76
CA LYS A 137 3.63 -13.09 11.96
C LYS A 137 3.72 -12.90 10.44
N HIS A 138 4.09 -11.72 9.93
CA HIS A 138 4.14 -11.43 8.49
C HIS A 138 2.83 -11.81 7.72
N ILE A 139 1.67 -11.65 8.35
CA ILE A 139 0.38 -12.03 7.76
C ILE A 139 -0.14 -10.91 6.83
N SER A 140 -0.62 -11.27 5.64
CA SER A 140 -1.18 -10.34 4.65
C SER A 140 -2.48 -9.68 5.13
N TYR A 141 -2.64 -8.37 4.90
CA TYR A 141 -3.83 -7.60 5.31
C TYR A 141 -5.13 -8.04 4.60
N ILE A 142 -5.02 -8.55 3.38
CA ILE A 142 -6.18 -9.06 2.61
C ILE A 142 -6.86 -10.24 3.32
N PHE A 143 -6.06 -11.14 3.93
CA PHE A 143 -6.61 -12.27 4.70
C PHE A 143 -7.41 -11.79 5.92
N TRP A 144 -7.09 -10.62 6.49
CA TRP A 144 -7.79 -10.06 7.64
C TRP A 144 -9.20 -9.57 7.29
N ILE A 145 -9.38 -8.80 6.21
CA ILE A 145 -10.72 -8.30 5.83
C ILE A 145 -11.68 -9.48 5.59
N SER A 146 -11.23 -10.50 4.86
CA SER A 146 -12.06 -11.66 4.54
C SER A 146 -12.43 -12.52 5.76
N HIS A 147 -11.60 -12.55 6.82
CA HIS A 147 -11.87 -13.35 8.02
C HIS A 147 -12.48 -12.55 9.18
N CYS A 148 -12.23 -11.24 9.30
CA CYS A 148 -12.78 -10.41 10.37
C CYS A 148 -14.21 -9.92 10.10
N GLN A 149 -14.69 -9.93 8.84
CA GLN A 149 -16.12 -9.69 8.57
C GLN A 149 -17.03 -10.80 9.13
N ILE A 150 -16.49 -12.00 9.40
CA ILE A 150 -17.24 -13.12 9.96
C ILE A 150 -17.44 -12.95 11.48
N LEU A 151 -16.59 -12.20 12.17
CA LEU A 151 -16.65 -12.00 13.63
C LEU A 151 -17.46 -10.78 14.09
N LEU A 152 -17.98 -9.98 13.16
CA LEU A 152 -18.90 -8.85 13.47
C LEU A 152 -20.38 -9.21 13.24
N TYR A 153 -20.68 -10.47 12.91
CA TYR A 153 -22.04 -10.99 12.65
C TYR A 153 -22.42 -12.20 13.52
N ILE A 154 -21.73 -12.42 14.64
CA ILE A 154 -22.12 -13.37 15.70
C ILE A 154 -22.00 -12.64 17.04
#